data_AF-A0A177PE89-F1
#
_entry.id   AF-A0A177PE89-F1
#
_cell.length_a   1.000
_cell.length_b   1.000
_cell.length_c   1.000
_cell.angle_alpha   90.00
_cell.angle_beta   90.00
_cell.angle_gamma   90.00
#
_symmetry.space_group_name_H-M   'P 1'
#
loop_
_entity.id
_entity.type
_entity.pdbx_description
1 polymer ?
#
loop_
_entity_poly.entity_id
_entity_poly.type
_entity_poly.pdbx_seq_one_letter_code
_entity_poly.pdbx_strand_id
1 'polypeptide(L)'
;MGRERRSRRPDENRHREEVIREVLTREGERLSQEVIRKLTSDLGVSRATAYRMIKTFRSCGAVTAPMTRPVGRPKGARVLDSARETLIRDTIETFYLQPSRPKFSQLVREIAKRCLKERLPAPNWRTIKARVHDIDIQTRARRRSETE
;
A
#
# COMPACT_ATOMS: atom_id res chain seq x y z
N MET A 1 -15.42 0.71 8.66
CA MET A 1 -14.45 1.36 9.57
C MET A 1 -13.09 1.38 8.90
N GLY A 2 -12.82 2.42 8.11
CA GLY A 2 -11.51 2.64 7.53
C GLY A 2 -10.55 3.08 8.62
N ARG A 3 -9.41 2.41 8.77
CA ARG A 3 -8.30 3.01 9.51
C ARG A 3 -7.75 4.11 8.63
N GLU A 4 -8.27 5.31 8.86
CA GLU A 4 -7.68 6.60 8.49
C GLU A 4 -6.17 6.43 8.58
N ARG A 5 -5.51 6.57 7.42
CA ARG A 5 -4.05 6.58 7.36
C ARG A 5 -3.64 7.76 8.22
N ARG A 6 -3.23 7.51 9.46
CA ARG A 6 -2.52 8.51 10.24
C ARG A 6 -1.23 8.75 9.48
N SER A 7 -1.27 9.74 8.59
CA SER A 7 -0.12 10.47 8.09
C SER A 7 0.80 10.62 9.29
N ARG A 8 1.91 9.87 9.30
CA ARG A 8 2.95 10.06 10.31
C ARG A 8 3.41 11.49 10.09
N ARG A 9 3.17 12.36 11.06
CA ARG A 9 3.45 13.80 10.98
C ARG A 9 4.88 13.99 10.44
N PRO A 10 5.08 14.68 9.32
CA PRO A 10 6.40 14.91 8.72
C PRO A 10 7.43 15.46 9.72
N ASP A 11 6.93 16.20 10.70
CA ASP A 11 7.73 16.95 11.67
C ASP A 11 8.48 16.05 12.67
N GLU A 12 7.88 14.93 13.06
CA GLU A 12 8.45 14.03 14.08
C GLU A 12 9.66 13.25 13.54
N ASN A 13 9.62 12.88 12.26
CA ASN A 13 10.73 12.20 11.61
C ASN A 13 11.89 13.17 11.33
N ARG A 14 11.57 14.42 10.97
CA ARG A 14 12.57 15.47 10.75
C ARG A 14 13.34 15.77 12.04
N HIS A 15 12.62 15.92 13.15
CA HIS A 15 13.25 16.13 14.46
C HIS A 15 14.17 14.96 14.85
N ARG A 16 13.72 13.71 14.66
CA ARG A 16 14.56 12.53 14.90
C ARG A 16 15.81 12.50 14.01
N GLU A 17 15.69 12.91 12.76
CA GLU A 17 16.80 12.99 11.81
C GLU A 17 17.84 14.04 12.22
N GLU A 18 17.39 15.20 12.67
CA GLU A 18 18.27 16.26 13.17
C GLU A 18 19.06 15.82 14.40
N VAL A 19 18.38 15.24 15.39
CA VAL A 19 19.02 14.74 16.62
C VAL A 19 20.04 13.63 16.32
N ILE A 20 19.70 12.69 15.44
CA ILE A 20 20.63 11.60 15.07
C ILE A 20 21.81 12.13 14.24
N ARG A 21 21.58 13.10 13.36
CA ARG A 21 22.64 13.77 12.60
C ARG A 21 23.63 14.45 13.54
N GLU A 22 23.14 15.24 14.49
CA GLU A 22 23.97 15.96 15.46
C GLU A 22 24.85 14.99 16.28
N VAL A 23 24.24 13.93 16.82
CA VAL A 23 24.97 12.92 17.61
C VAL A 23 26.04 12.22 16.79
N LEU A 24 25.75 11.87 15.52
CA LEU A 24 26.72 11.22 14.64
C LEU A 24 27.84 12.17 14.19
N THR A 25 27.55 13.47 14.01
CA THR A 25 28.58 14.47 13.70
C THR A 25 29.52 14.71 14.88
N ARG A 26 29.00 14.69 16.12
CA ARG A 26 29.81 14.96 17.33
C ARG A 26 30.69 13.77 17.75
N GLU A 27 30.17 12.55 17.65
CA GLU A 27 30.80 11.36 18.25
C GLU A 27 31.44 10.42 17.19
N GLY A 28 31.16 10.63 15.91
CA GLY A 28 31.70 9.82 14.81
C GLY A 28 31.10 8.40 14.72
N GLU A 29 31.91 7.44 14.26
CA GLU A 29 31.44 6.08 13.95
C GLU A 29 31.15 5.21 15.18
N ARG A 30 31.79 5.47 16.32
CA ARG A 30 31.69 4.65 17.53
C ARG A 30 30.97 5.40 18.64
N LEU A 31 29.70 5.07 18.84
CA LEU A 31 28.87 5.66 19.89
C LEU A 31 29.07 4.94 21.22
N SER A 32 29.43 5.69 22.26
CA SER A 32 29.49 5.17 23.64
C SER A 32 28.10 4.77 24.15
N GLN A 33 28.07 3.84 25.11
CA GLN A 33 26.83 3.42 25.78
C GLN A 33 26.08 4.59 26.43
N GLU A 34 26.82 5.56 26.96
CA GLU A 34 26.25 6.76 27.59
C GLU A 34 25.55 7.66 26.57
N VAL A 35 26.17 7.86 25.41
CA VAL A 35 25.59 8.62 24.29
C VAL A 35 24.30 7.96 23.80
N ILE A 36 24.29 6.63 23.65
CA ILE A 36 23.09 5.90 23.24
C ILE A 36 21.98 6.02 24.28
N ARG A 37 22.31 5.96 25.58
CA ARG A 37 21.32 6.15 26.65
C ARG A 37 20.69 7.54 26.61
N LYS A 38 21.51 8.58 26.44
CA LYS A 38 21.04 9.95 26.28
C LYS A 38 20.13 10.09 25.06
N LEU A 39 20.57 9.59 23.91
CA LEU A 39 19.78 9.59 22.67
C LEU A 39 18.42 8.87 22.83
N THR A 40 18.38 7.74 23.52
CA THR A 40 17.11 7.03 23.77
C THR A 40 16.17 7.79 24.70
N SER A 41 16.71 8.52 25.68
CA SER A 41 15.94 9.37 26.58
C SER A 41 15.37 10.57 25.82
N ASP A 42 16.20 11.24 25.03
CA ASP A 42 15.83 12.44 24.28
C ASP A 42 14.77 12.13 23.22
N LEU A 43 14.88 10.98 22.54
CA LEU A 43 13.93 10.56 21.49
C LEU A 43 12.73 9.75 22.02
N GLY A 44 12.74 9.35 23.29
CA GLY A 44 11.70 8.49 23.88
C GLY A 44 11.56 7.12 23.20
N VAL A 45 12.66 6.55 22.69
CA VAL A 45 12.67 5.26 21.96
C VAL A 45 13.49 4.20 22.68
N SER A 46 13.18 2.92 22.44
CA SER A 46 14.01 1.83 22.98
C SER A 46 15.41 1.80 22.34
N ARG A 47 16.40 1.25 23.07
CA ARG A 47 17.78 1.06 22.57
C ARG A 47 17.81 0.35 21.20
N ALA A 48 17.00 -0.70 21.03
CA ALA A 48 16.90 -1.43 19.77
C ALA A 48 16.39 -0.53 18.62
N THR A 49 15.44 0.36 18.90
CA THR A 49 14.96 1.34 17.92
C THR A 49 16.02 2.38 17.59
N ALA A 50 16.74 2.93 18.57
CA ALA A 50 17.84 3.86 18.33
C ALA A 50 18.92 3.25 17.43
N TYR A 51 19.35 2.01 17.69
CA TYR A 51 20.32 1.33 16.82
C TYR A 51 19.79 1.09 15.40
N ARG A 52 18.51 0.74 15.23
CA ARG A 52 17.88 0.62 13.90
C ARG A 52 17.91 1.95 13.16
N MET A 53 17.54 3.04 13.83
CA MET A 53 17.54 4.38 13.27
C MET A 53 18.95 4.82 12.84
N ILE A 54 19.96 4.63 13.70
CA ILE A 54 21.37 4.92 13.38
C ILE A 54 21.84 4.10 12.16
N LYS A 55 21.52 2.81 12.13
CA LYS A 55 21.87 1.93 11.00
C LYS A 55 21.24 2.42 9.70
N THR A 56 19.95 2.76 9.71
CA THR A 56 19.25 3.30 8.55
C THR A 56 19.82 4.65 8.12
N PHE A 57 20.10 5.53 9.08
CA PHE A 57 20.67 6.85 8.82
C PHE A 57 22.06 6.75 8.17
N ARG A 58 22.92 5.85 8.65
CA ARG A 58 24.23 5.57 8.01
C ARG A 58 24.11 5.05 6.59
N SER A 59 23.02 4.34 6.26
CA SER A 59 22.84 3.73 4.94
C SER A 59 22.23 4.68 3.89
N CYS A 60 21.34 5.59 4.30
CA CYS A 60 20.56 6.39 3.35
C CYS A 60 20.27 7.83 3.81
N GLY A 61 20.91 8.30 4.88
CA GLY A 61 20.78 9.68 5.38
C GLY A 61 19.44 10.03 6.04
N ALA A 62 18.59 9.03 6.30
CA ALA A 62 17.25 9.22 6.86
C ALA A 62 17.00 8.24 8.02
N VAL A 63 16.16 8.62 8.98
CA VAL A 63 15.84 7.78 10.15
C VAL A 63 14.86 6.67 9.80
N THR A 64 14.05 6.90 8.77
CA THR A 64 13.23 5.87 8.12
C THR A 64 13.69 5.75 6.68
N ALA A 65 13.89 4.52 6.19
CA ALA A 65 14.28 4.32 4.80
C ALA A 65 13.22 4.96 3.86
N PRO A 66 13.60 5.89 2.96
CA PRO A 66 12.67 6.61 2.09
C PRO A 66 11.76 5.70 1.27
N MET A 67 12.25 4.48 1.00
CA MET A 67 11.53 3.41 0.36
C MET A 67 11.64 2.13 1.19
N THR A 68 11.01 2.10 2.36
CA THR A 68 10.79 0.81 3.02
C THR A 68 9.87 0.00 2.10
N ARG A 69 10.40 -1.05 1.47
CA ARG A 69 9.60 -1.97 0.64
C ARG A 69 8.37 -2.39 1.47
N PRO A 70 7.14 -2.25 0.95
CA PRO A 70 5.96 -2.64 1.71
C PRO A 70 6.11 -4.10 2.11
N VAL A 71 6.11 -4.36 3.42
CA VAL A 71 6.16 -5.72 3.95
C VAL A 71 4.79 -6.36 3.69
N GLY A 72 4.78 -7.48 2.96
CA GLY A 72 3.57 -8.19 2.56
C GLY A 72 3.23 -8.02 1.07
N ARG A 73 2.10 -8.61 0.67
CA ARG A 73 1.62 -8.56 -0.71
C ARG A 73 1.29 -7.10 -1.09
N PRO A 74 1.79 -6.59 -2.23
CA PRO A 74 1.56 -5.20 -2.62
C PRO A 74 0.06 -4.94 -2.77
N LYS A 75 -0.38 -3.72 -2.47
CA LYS A 75 -1.76 -3.31 -2.69
C LYS A 75 -2.09 -3.44 -4.18
N GLY A 76 -3.22 -4.06 -4.49
CA GLY A 76 -3.63 -4.32 -5.87
C GLY A 76 -3.00 -5.58 -6.50
N ALA A 77 -2.19 -6.33 -5.77
CA ALA A 77 -1.71 -7.62 -6.26
C ALA A 77 -2.88 -8.56 -6.56
N ARG A 78 -2.88 -9.10 -7.78
CA ARG A 78 -3.87 -10.06 -8.25
C ARG A 78 -3.35 -11.47 -8.00
N VAL A 79 -4.23 -12.32 -7.50
CA VAL A 79 -3.93 -13.71 -7.09
C VAL A 79 -4.73 -14.71 -7.92
N LEU A 80 -5.78 -14.23 -8.58
CA LEU A 80 -6.54 -15.04 -9.52
C LEU A 80 -5.71 -15.27 -10.77
N ASP A 81 -5.92 -16.41 -11.41
CA ASP A 81 -5.33 -16.69 -12.72
C ASP A 81 -5.71 -15.60 -13.72
N SER A 82 -4.81 -15.33 -14.66
CA SER A 82 -5.01 -14.36 -15.73
C SER A 82 -6.31 -14.60 -16.50
N ALA A 83 -6.66 -15.86 -16.78
CA ALA A 83 -7.91 -16.23 -17.45
C ALA A 83 -9.15 -15.74 -16.69
N ARG A 84 -9.19 -15.95 -15.37
CA ARG A 84 -10.30 -15.51 -14.50
C ARG A 84 -10.39 -13.99 -14.44
N GLU A 85 -9.25 -13.30 -14.33
CA GLU A 85 -9.20 -11.84 -14.32
C GLU A 85 -9.72 -11.25 -15.63
N THR A 86 -9.34 -11.83 -16.78
CA THR A 86 -9.82 -11.42 -18.09
C THR A 86 -11.33 -11.63 -18.23
N LEU A 87 -11.84 -12.80 -17.84
CA LEU A 87 -13.27 -13.10 -17.89
C LEU A 87 -14.10 -12.14 -17.01
N ILE A 88 -13.62 -11.85 -15.80
CA ILE A 88 -14.30 -10.89 -14.91
C ILE A 88 -14.35 -9.50 -15.55
N ARG A 89 -13.22 -9.02 -16.09
CA ARG A 89 -13.16 -7.70 -16.73
C ARG A 89 -14.08 -7.62 -17.94
N ASP A 90 -14.00 -8.59 -18.84
CA ASP A 90 -14.83 -8.66 -20.05
C ASP A 90 -16.32 -8.66 -19.69
N THR A 91 -16.72 -9.45 -18.69
CA THR A 91 -18.12 -9.51 -18.25
C THR A 91 -18.57 -8.19 -17.64
N ILE A 92 -17.71 -7.48 -16.90
CA ILE A 92 -18.06 -6.16 -16.36
C ILE A 92 -18.28 -5.15 -17.49
N GLU A 93 -17.38 -5.12 -18.48
CA GLU A 93 -17.45 -4.17 -19.61
C GLU A 93 -18.65 -4.46 -20.53
N THR A 94 -18.86 -5.73 -20.88
CA THR A 94 -19.90 -6.14 -21.84
C THR A 94 -21.29 -6.21 -21.23
N PHE A 95 -21.43 -6.57 -19.95
CA PHE A 95 -22.73 -6.80 -19.31
C PHE A 95 -23.09 -5.72 -18.29
N TYR A 96 -22.16 -5.32 -17.41
CA TYR A 96 -22.49 -4.46 -16.25
C TYR A 96 -22.42 -2.95 -16.57
N LEU A 97 -21.49 -2.53 -17.43
CA LEU A 97 -21.35 -1.13 -17.84
C LEU A 97 -22.32 -0.70 -18.95
N GLN A 98 -23.28 -1.55 -19.31
CA GLN A 98 -24.29 -1.25 -20.31
C GLN A 98 -25.34 -0.24 -19.78
N PRO A 99 -25.98 0.54 -20.68
CA PRO A 99 -27.02 1.51 -20.30
C PRO A 99 -28.20 0.91 -19.54
N SER A 100 -28.47 -0.39 -19.76
CA SER A 100 -29.50 -1.17 -19.07
C SER A 100 -29.24 -1.39 -17.58
N ARG A 101 -28.01 -1.10 -17.10
CA ARG A 101 -27.56 -1.18 -15.69
C ARG A 101 -28.13 -2.39 -14.92
N PRO A 102 -27.78 -3.61 -15.32
CA PRO A 102 -28.20 -4.80 -14.60
C PRO A 102 -27.72 -4.77 -13.14
N LYS A 103 -28.48 -5.43 -12.26
CA LYS A 103 -28.16 -5.46 -10.83
C LYS A 103 -26.83 -6.19 -10.60
N PHE A 104 -26.07 -5.78 -9.59
CA PHE A 104 -24.81 -6.44 -9.22
C PHE A 104 -24.97 -7.96 -9.00
N SER A 105 -26.10 -8.40 -8.43
CA SER A 105 -26.40 -9.82 -8.27
C SER A 105 -26.50 -10.59 -9.60
N GLN A 106 -26.97 -9.93 -10.67
CA GLN A 106 -27.01 -10.52 -12.01
C GLN A 106 -25.60 -10.65 -12.59
N LEU A 107 -24.73 -9.65 -12.40
CA LEU A 107 -23.33 -9.73 -12.77
C LEU A 107 -22.62 -10.91 -12.09
N VAL A 108 -22.85 -11.11 -10.78
CA VAL A 108 -22.24 -12.24 -10.05
C VAL A 108 -22.68 -13.59 -10.62
N ARG A 109 -23.97 -13.74 -10.95
CA ARG A 109 -24.49 -14.96 -11.57
C ARG A 109 -23.92 -15.18 -12.97
N GLU A 110 -23.82 -14.13 -13.77
CA GLU A 110 -23.29 -14.21 -15.14
C GLU A 110 -21.81 -14.61 -15.13
N ILE A 111 -21.00 -14.00 -14.24
CA ILE A 111 -19.60 -14.39 -14.06
C ILE A 111 -19.51 -15.86 -13.62
N ALA A 112 -20.32 -16.30 -12.66
CA ALA A 112 -20.32 -17.71 -12.23
C ALA A 112 -20.66 -18.67 -13.38
N LYS A 113 -21.66 -18.32 -14.22
CA LYS A 113 -22.06 -19.10 -15.40
C LYS A 113 -20.94 -19.19 -16.43
N ARG A 114 -20.28 -18.07 -16.74
CA ARG A 114 -19.15 -18.04 -17.68
C ARG A 114 -17.95 -18.81 -17.14
N CYS A 115 -17.61 -18.66 -15.86
CA CYS A 115 -16.57 -19.46 -15.22
C CYS A 115 -16.86 -20.97 -15.31
N LEU A 116 -18.11 -21.39 -15.08
CA LEU A 116 -18.50 -22.79 -15.21
C LEU A 116 -18.31 -23.31 -16.65
N LYS A 117 -18.68 -22.50 -17.66
CA LYS A 117 -18.50 -22.85 -19.08
C LYS A 117 -17.02 -23.05 -19.44
N GLU A 118 -16.14 -22.25 -18.85
CA GLU A 118 -14.68 -22.33 -19.05
C GLU A 118 -13.97 -23.28 -18.08
N ARG A 119 -14.72 -24.02 -17.25
CA ARG A 119 -14.17 -24.94 -16.21
C ARG A 119 -13.24 -24.24 -15.21
N LEU A 120 -13.49 -22.96 -14.94
CA LEU A 120 -12.76 -22.16 -13.97
C LEU A 120 -13.53 -22.08 -12.64
N PRO A 121 -12.83 -22.04 -11.48
CA PRO A 121 -13.49 -21.87 -10.20
C PRO A 121 -14.09 -20.47 -10.10
N ALA A 122 -15.38 -20.41 -9.72
CA ALA A 122 -16.10 -19.15 -9.61
C ALA A 122 -15.45 -18.22 -8.56
N PRO A 123 -15.21 -16.95 -8.90
CA PRO A 123 -14.64 -15.99 -7.96
C PRO A 123 -15.65 -15.60 -6.87
N ASN A 124 -15.15 -15.22 -5.70
CA ASN A 124 -16.00 -14.67 -4.64
C ASN A 124 -16.61 -13.31 -5.07
N TRP A 125 -17.86 -13.04 -4.68
CA TRP A 125 -18.54 -11.78 -4.98
C TRP A 125 -17.77 -10.53 -4.51
N ARG A 126 -16.99 -10.63 -3.42
CA ARG A 126 -16.13 -9.53 -2.95
C ARG A 126 -15.02 -9.21 -3.94
N THR A 127 -14.46 -10.21 -4.61
CA THR A 127 -13.48 -10.03 -5.68
C THR A 127 -14.12 -9.29 -6.85
N ILE A 128 -15.31 -9.71 -7.26
CA ILE A 128 -16.05 -9.06 -8.34
C ILE A 128 -16.34 -7.59 -7.99
N LYS A 129 -16.80 -7.32 -6.76
CA LYS A 129 -17.07 -5.96 -6.27
C LYS A 129 -15.81 -5.08 -6.29
N ALA A 130 -14.66 -5.63 -5.87
CA ALA A 130 -13.39 -4.92 -5.92
C ALA A 130 -13.01 -4.58 -7.37
N ARG A 131 -13.21 -5.50 -8.32
CA ARG A 131 -12.91 -5.26 -9.75
C ARG A 131 -13.80 -4.19 -10.38
N VAL A 132 -15.08 -4.17 -10.05
CA VAL A 132 -15.98 -3.09 -10.48
C VAL A 132 -15.49 -1.73 -9.97
N HIS A 133 -15.06 -1.67 -8.71
CA HIS A 133 -14.53 -0.43 -8.12
C HIS A 133 -13.19 -0.01 -8.75
N ASP A 134 -12.30 -0.96 -9.03
CA ASP A 134 -11.03 -0.68 -9.72
C ASP A 134 -11.26 -0.07 -11.10
N ILE A 135 -12.24 -0.59 -11.86
CA ILE A 135 -12.61 -0.07 -13.19
C ILE A 135 -13.20 1.33 -13.07
N ASP A 136 -14.11 1.59 -12.11
CA ASP A 136 -14.68 2.93 -11.90
C ASP A 136 -13.60 3.97 -11.53
N ILE A 137 -12.62 3.61 -10.69
CA ILE A 137 -11.47 4.50 -10.42
C ILE A 137 -10.71 4.82 -11.70
N GLN A 138 -10.42 3.80 -12.52
CA GLN A 138 -9.68 3.98 -13.77
C GLN A 138 -10.46 4.86 -14.77
N THR A 139 -11.76 4.65 -14.92
CA THR A 139 -12.62 5.48 -15.76
C THR A 139 -12.65 6.93 -15.29
N ARG A 140 -12.75 7.18 -13.97
CA ARG A 140 -12.74 8.53 -13.40
C ARG A 140 -11.36 9.21 -13.46
N ALA A 141 -10.28 8.44 -13.38
CA ALA A 141 -8.94 8.97 -13.56
C ALA A 141 -8.73 9.42 -15.01
N ARG A 142 -9.12 8.58 -15.98
CA ARG A 142 -9.01 8.88 -17.41
C ARG A 142 -9.79 10.14 -17.82
N ARG A 143 -11.01 10.31 -17.32
CA ARG A 143 -11.81 11.53 -17.60
C ARG A 143 -11.18 12.82 -17.08
N ARG A 144 -10.41 12.75 -15.99
CA ARG A 144 -9.73 13.92 -15.42
C ARG A 144 -8.50 14.32 -16.25
N SER A 145 -7.72 13.35 -16.72
CA SER A 145 -6.57 13.61 -17.59
C SER A 145 -6.95 14.11 -18.99
N GLU A 146 -8.19 13.92 -19.44
CA GLU A 146 -8.70 14.44 -20.72
C GLU A 146 -9.19 15.90 -20.63
N THR A 147 -9.22 16.50 -19.43
CA THR A 147 -9.65 17.89 -19.19
C THR A 147 -8.47 18.85 -18.89
N GLU A 148 -7.24 18.33 -18.79
CA GLU A 148 -5.99 19.11 -18.62
C GLU A 148 -5.26 19.34 -19.95
#